data_AF-A0A8X6H534-F1
#
_entry.id   AF-A0A8X6H534-F1
#
_cell.length_a   1.000
_cell.length_b   1.000
_cell.length_c   1.000
_cell.angle_alpha   90.00
_cell.angle_beta   90.00
_cell.angle_gamma   90.00
#
_symmetry.space_group_name_H-M   'P 1'
#
loop_
_entity.id
_entity.type
_entity.pdbx_description
1 polymer ?
#
loop_
_entity_poly.entity_id
_entity_poly.type
_entity_poly.pdbx_seq_one_letter_code
_entity_poly.pdbx_strand_id
1 'polypeptide(L)'
;MVAFRIENTNVNAPPVNNNNEITLYQIGRYISSNEAVWRTFGFQIHERDPAVIHLAVHLENGQRAFFTNETVIDCAINPPKTTLTEFFVLCNRADAFGAFARKLLYSEVPQYFTWAQTKIWMPHKQGTPIEACSGLFKSKILGRVFTVNPRQTECFYLRLLLVNVTGPLSFQDIRKVNGQQYLTYKDACLALGLLEDDNQWDCMLTEAGLRTVQQYKFVYYTL
;
A
#
# COMPACT_ATOMS: atom_id res chain seq x y z
N MET A 1 -30.68 -12.77 7.49
CA MET A 1 -30.88 -11.32 7.45
C MET A 1 -32.26 -11.08 6.84
N VAL A 2 -33.28 -10.95 7.68
CA VAL A 2 -34.66 -10.75 7.22
C VAL A 2 -34.82 -9.25 7.01
N ALA A 3 -34.98 -8.83 5.76
CA ALA A 3 -35.35 -7.45 5.45
C ALA A 3 -36.81 -7.27 5.87
N PHE A 4 -37.04 -6.64 7.03
CA PHE A 4 -38.36 -6.20 7.41
C PHE A 4 -38.76 -5.04 6.49
N ARG A 5 -39.48 -5.37 5.42
CA ARG A 5 -40.22 -4.38 4.64
C ARG A 5 -41.34 -3.88 5.55
N ILE A 6 -41.21 -2.66 6.06
CA ILE A 6 -42.33 -1.98 6.71
C ILE A 6 -43.29 -1.63 5.58
N GLU A 7 -44.26 -2.51 5.30
CA GLU A 7 -45.37 -2.18 4.43
C GLU A 7 -46.27 -1.21 5.18
N ASN A 8 -46.16 0.06 4.83
CA ASN A 8 -47.06 1.09 5.31
C ASN A 8 -48.43 0.80 4.68
N THR A 9 -49.34 0.16 5.42
CA THR A 9 -50.72 -0.17 5.00
C THR A 9 -51.58 1.08 4.96
N ASN A 10 -51.13 2.11 4.25
CA ASN A 10 -51.95 3.26 3.94
C ASN A 10 -52.55 3.02 2.56
N VAL A 11 -53.83 2.63 2.55
CA VAL A 11 -54.63 2.19 1.39
C VAL A 11 -54.80 3.27 0.30
N ASN A 12 -54.15 4.43 0.44
CA ASN A 12 -54.18 5.55 -0.50
C ASN A 12 -52.77 6.01 -0.95
N ALA A 13 -51.74 5.15 -0.85
CA ALA A 13 -50.41 5.52 -1.33
C ALA A 13 -50.37 5.51 -2.89
N PRO A 14 -49.94 6.62 -3.55
CA PRO A 14 -49.76 6.63 -4.99
C PRO A 14 -48.69 5.59 -5.40
N PRO A 15 -48.76 5.06 -6.64
CA PRO A 15 -47.88 3.98 -7.09
C PRO A 15 -46.42 4.36 -6.85
N VAL A 16 -45.69 3.47 -6.17
CA VAL A 16 -44.28 3.67 -5.84
C VAL A 16 -43.50 3.84 -7.14
N ASN A 17 -43.09 5.08 -7.40
CA ASN A 17 -42.34 5.44 -8.59
C ASN A 17 -40.89 4.99 -8.37
N ASN A 18 -40.52 3.85 -8.96
CA ASN A 18 -39.20 3.21 -8.77
C ASN A 18 -38.00 4.10 -9.16
N ASN A 19 -38.24 5.23 -9.83
CA ASN A 19 -37.22 6.18 -10.29
C ASN A 19 -37.14 7.45 -9.43
N ASN A 20 -37.76 7.48 -8.25
CA ASN A 20 -37.67 8.64 -7.37
C ASN A 20 -36.36 8.62 -6.55
N GLU A 21 -35.30 9.17 -7.15
CA GLU A 21 -33.97 9.29 -6.55
C GLU A 21 -34.00 9.96 -5.17
N ILE A 22 -34.88 10.96 -4.95
CA ILE A 22 -34.99 11.67 -3.66
C ILE A 22 -35.47 10.71 -2.56
N THR A 23 -36.48 9.90 -2.85
CA THR A 23 -37.00 8.92 -1.89
C THR A 23 -36.00 7.79 -1.65
N LEU A 24 -35.33 7.31 -2.70
CA LEU A 24 -34.26 6.30 -2.58
C LEU A 24 -33.07 6.83 -1.76
N TYR A 25 -32.70 8.10 -1.94
CA TYR A 25 -31.65 8.76 -1.19
C TYR A 25 -32.01 8.89 0.31
N GLN A 26 -33.26 9.24 0.62
CA GLN A 26 -33.76 9.32 2.00
C GLN A 26 -33.81 7.94 2.68
N ILE A 27 -34.31 6.92 1.98
CA ILE A 27 -34.36 5.54 2.49
C ILE A 27 -32.94 4.97 2.68
N GLY A 28 -32.03 5.22 1.72
CA GLY A 28 -30.63 4.77 1.81
C GLY A 28 -29.83 5.39 2.94
N ARG A 29 -30.33 6.48 3.55
CA ARG A 29 -29.75 7.14 4.74
C ARG A 29 -30.56 6.92 6.01
N TYR A 30 -31.55 6.03 5.99
CA TYR A 30 -32.28 5.64 7.19
C TYR A 30 -31.30 5.05 8.21
N ILE A 31 -31.33 5.60 9.42
CA ILE A 31 -30.62 5.10 10.59
C ILE A 31 -31.70 4.51 11.51
N SER A 32 -31.53 3.25 11.93
CA SER A 32 -32.48 2.62 12.84
C SER A 32 -32.54 3.35 14.18
N SER A 33 -33.68 3.31 14.87
CA SER A 33 -33.81 3.92 16.21
C SER A 33 -32.72 3.43 17.18
N ASN A 34 -32.36 2.15 17.10
CA ASN A 34 -31.31 1.56 17.92
C ASN A 34 -29.93 2.16 17.60
N GLU A 35 -29.59 2.33 16.32
CA GLU A 35 -28.33 2.95 15.91
C GLU A 35 -28.30 4.45 16.28
N ALA A 36 -29.43 5.16 16.17
CA ALA A 36 -29.54 6.56 16.57
C ALA A 36 -29.27 6.72 18.08
N VAL A 37 -29.89 5.89 18.92
CA VAL A 37 -29.65 5.86 20.37
C VAL A 37 -28.18 5.53 20.67
N TRP A 38 -27.60 4.57 19.94
CA TRP A 38 -26.17 4.20 20.09
C TRP A 38 -25.23 5.37 19.80
N ARG A 39 -25.55 6.14 18.74
CA ARG A 39 -24.85 7.38 18.37
C ARG A 39 -25.03 8.47 19.43
N THR A 40 -26.25 8.67 19.94
CA THR A 40 -26.55 9.68 20.98
C THR A 40 -25.78 9.42 22.27
N PHE A 41 -25.61 8.16 22.66
CA PHE A 41 -24.82 7.79 23.84
C PHE A 41 -23.31 7.72 23.58
N GLY A 42 -22.85 7.98 22.35
CA GLY A 42 -21.42 8.00 22.01
C GLY A 42 -20.76 6.62 22.01
N PHE A 43 -21.54 5.54 21.91
CA PHE A 43 -20.98 4.19 21.80
C PHE A 43 -20.30 4.00 20.43
N GLN A 44 -19.27 3.15 20.40
CA GLN A 44 -18.64 2.80 19.13
C GLN A 44 -19.63 2.06 18.22
N ILE A 45 -19.80 2.58 17.01
CA ILE A 45 -20.75 2.07 16.00
C ILE A 45 -20.10 1.00 15.14
N HIS A 46 -18.77 1.06 15.01
CA HIS A 46 -17.99 0.17 14.17
C HIS A 46 -16.70 -0.18 14.89
N GLU A 47 -16.48 -1.47 15.05
CA GLU A 47 -15.18 -2.04 15.37
C GLU A 47 -14.66 -2.75 14.12
N ARG A 48 -13.38 -2.60 13.82
CA ARG A 48 -12.72 -3.31 12.72
C ARG A 48 -11.67 -4.23 13.31
N ASP A 49 -11.94 -5.53 13.31
CA ASP A 49 -10.95 -6.57 13.64
C ASP A 49 -10.66 -7.40 12.38
N PRO A 50 -9.39 -7.45 11.92
CA PRO A 50 -8.25 -6.69 12.43
C PRO A 50 -8.29 -5.21 12.05
N ALA A 51 -7.68 -4.36 12.88
CA ALA A 51 -7.50 -2.95 12.56
C ALA A 51 -6.57 -2.78 11.35
N VAL A 52 -6.86 -1.79 10.50
CA VAL A 52 -6.11 -1.53 9.26
C VAL A 52 -5.45 -0.15 9.34
N ILE A 53 -4.13 -0.10 9.18
CA ILE A 53 -3.36 1.14 9.11
C ILE A 53 -3.04 1.45 7.65
N HIS A 54 -3.35 2.66 7.22
CA HIS A 54 -3.00 3.13 5.88
C HIS A 54 -1.55 3.60 5.83
N LEU A 55 -0.81 3.05 4.89
CA LEU A 55 0.59 3.36 4.67
C LEU A 55 0.73 4.27 3.45
N ALA A 56 1.36 5.42 3.66
CA ALA A 56 1.62 6.42 2.63
C ALA A 56 2.61 5.91 1.58
N VAL A 57 2.41 6.31 0.33
CA VAL A 57 3.36 6.11 -0.77
C VAL A 57 3.52 7.44 -1.49
N HIS A 58 4.75 7.86 -1.69
CA HIS A 58 5.10 9.06 -2.43
C HIS A 58 6.57 8.99 -2.86
N LEU A 59 6.94 9.74 -3.88
CA LEU A 59 8.33 9.91 -4.30
C LEU A 59 9.10 10.77 -3.28
N GLU A 60 10.42 10.84 -3.44
CA GLU A 60 11.27 11.75 -2.67
C GLU A 60 10.77 13.20 -2.84
N ASN A 61 10.57 13.90 -1.71
CA ASN A 61 9.96 15.24 -1.65
C ASN A 61 8.53 15.37 -2.23
N GLY A 62 7.88 14.27 -2.62
CA GLY A 62 6.51 14.24 -3.13
C GLY A 62 5.44 14.10 -2.04
N GLN A 63 5.75 14.50 -0.80
CA GLN A 63 4.87 14.33 0.34
C GLN A 63 3.67 15.27 0.25
N ARG A 64 2.49 14.79 0.66
CA ARG A 64 1.32 15.66 0.80
C ARG A 64 1.46 16.47 2.08
N ALA A 65 1.68 17.78 1.94
CA ALA A 65 1.68 18.73 3.04
C ALA A 65 0.45 19.65 2.94
N PHE A 66 -0.12 19.99 4.09
CA PHE A 66 -1.09 21.08 4.21
C PHE A 66 -0.37 22.25 4.86
N PHE A 67 -0.40 23.41 4.22
CA PHE A 67 0.31 24.60 4.67
C PHE A 67 -0.62 25.82 4.62
N THR A 68 -0.31 26.81 5.44
CA THR A 68 -0.84 28.17 5.36
C THR A 68 0.24 29.09 4.81
N ASN A 69 -0.10 30.31 4.40
CA ASN A 69 0.86 31.26 3.81
C ASN A 69 2.09 31.51 4.70
N GLU A 70 1.93 31.40 6.03
CA GLU A 70 2.99 31.57 7.01
C GLU A 70 3.89 30.34 7.15
N THR A 71 3.34 29.13 6.98
CA THR A 71 4.05 27.86 7.21
C THR A 71 4.62 27.22 5.94
N VAL A 72 4.41 27.83 4.76
CA VAL A 72 4.88 27.27 3.47
C VAL A 72 6.38 27.03 3.46
N ILE A 73 7.15 28.03 3.92
CA ILE A 73 8.61 27.99 3.90
C ILE A 73 9.11 26.88 4.82
N ASP A 74 8.56 26.80 6.04
CA ASP A 74 8.92 25.78 7.01
C ASP A 74 8.55 24.37 6.53
N CYS A 75 7.38 24.20 5.92
CA CYS A 75 6.97 22.91 5.34
C CYS A 75 7.81 22.50 4.13
N ALA A 76 8.35 23.46 3.36
CA ALA A 76 9.23 23.18 2.24
C ALA A 76 10.64 22.76 2.71
N ILE A 77 11.15 23.39 3.76
CA ILE A 77 12.45 23.06 4.35
C ILE A 77 12.37 21.74 5.14
N ASN A 78 11.32 21.58 5.95
CA ASN A 78 11.10 20.44 6.82
C ASN A 78 9.81 19.72 6.41
N PRO A 79 9.88 18.80 5.44
CA PRO A 79 8.69 18.13 4.93
C PRO A 79 8.09 17.19 5.99
N PRO A 80 6.74 17.04 6.01
CA PRO A 80 6.04 16.37 7.10
C PRO A 80 6.34 14.87 7.16
N LYS A 81 6.71 14.37 8.35
CA LYS A 81 6.97 12.94 8.57
C LYS A 81 5.81 12.06 8.12
N THR A 82 6.08 11.15 7.19
CA THR A 82 5.12 10.15 6.72
C THR A 82 5.47 8.77 7.27
N THR A 83 4.53 7.84 7.17
CA THR A 83 4.76 6.43 7.52
C THR A 83 5.91 5.81 6.71
N LEU A 84 6.14 6.29 5.49
CA LEU A 84 7.18 5.79 4.58
C LEU A 84 8.56 6.32 4.95
N THR A 85 8.68 7.63 5.17
CA THR A 85 9.97 8.21 5.56
C THR A 85 10.43 7.69 6.91
N GLU A 86 9.50 7.54 7.85
CA GLU A 86 9.82 7.00 9.19
C GLU A 86 10.06 5.50 9.16
N PHE A 87 9.58 4.77 8.15
CA PHE A 87 9.97 3.38 7.94
C PHE A 87 11.45 3.27 7.56
N PHE A 88 11.95 4.13 6.68
CA PHE A 88 13.39 4.18 6.37
C PHE A 88 14.22 4.53 7.60
N VAL A 89 13.77 5.51 8.41
CA VAL A 89 14.43 5.85 9.68
C VAL A 89 14.42 4.67 10.64
N LEU A 90 13.32 3.92 10.74
CA LEU A 90 13.22 2.72 11.56
C LEU A 90 14.23 1.65 11.12
N CYS A 91 14.35 1.38 9.82
CA CYS A 91 15.31 0.40 9.28
C CYS A 91 16.78 0.83 9.48
N ASN A 92 17.05 2.13 9.52
CA ASN A 92 18.38 2.70 9.78
C ASN A 92 18.80 2.66 11.26
N ARG A 93 17.91 2.31 12.19
CA ARG A 93 18.31 2.23 13.60
C ARG A 93 19.33 1.10 13.81
N ALA A 94 20.30 1.37 14.68
CA ALA A 94 21.35 0.42 15.06
C ALA A 94 20.91 -0.55 16.17
N ASP A 95 19.71 -0.37 16.72
CA ASP A 95 19.13 -1.21 17.75
C ASP A 95 18.59 -2.54 17.18
N ALA A 96 18.25 -3.47 18.09
CA ALA A 96 17.65 -4.75 17.71
C ALA A 96 16.34 -4.57 16.93
N PHE A 97 15.57 -3.52 17.23
CA PHE A 97 14.33 -3.19 16.53
C PHE A 97 14.58 -2.77 15.07
N GLY A 98 15.61 -1.96 14.80
CA GLY A 98 16.00 -1.60 13.45
C GLY A 98 16.51 -2.80 12.65
N ALA A 99 17.31 -3.67 13.29
CA ALA A 99 17.74 -4.93 12.69
C ALA A 99 16.57 -5.86 12.34
N PHE A 100 15.53 -5.89 13.17
CA PHE A 100 14.30 -6.63 12.88
C PHE A 100 13.48 -5.95 11.77
N ALA A 101 13.33 -4.63 11.81
CA ALA A 101 12.58 -3.87 10.80
C ALA A 101 13.19 -4.02 9.39
N ARG A 102 14.50 -4.22 9.28
CA ARG A 102 15.17 -4.53 8.00
C ARG A 102 14.73 -5.86 7.36
N LYS A 103 14.11 -6.75 8.13
CA LYS A 103 13.58 -8.04 7.64
C LYS A 103 12.11 -7.97 7.21
N LEU A 104 11.45 -6.84 7.44
CA LEU A 104 10.03 -6.67 7.19
C LEU A 104 9.76 -6.01 5.84
N LEU A 105 8.67 -6.41 5.20
CA LEU A 105 8.05 -5.64 4.13
C LEU A 105 7.32 -4.42 4.70
N TYR A 106 7.14 -3.40 3.87
CA TYR A 106 6.47 -2.18 4.32
C TYR A 106 5.05 -2.43 4.85
N SER A 107 4.30 -3.33 4.20
CA SER A 107 2.94 -3.74 4.61
C SER A 107 2.89 -4.50 5.94
N GLU A 108 4.00 -5.07 6.39
CA GLU A 108 4.08 -5.87 7.61
C GLU A 108 4.43 -5.04 8.84
N VAL A 109 5.04 -3.85 8.66
CA VAL A 109 5.45 -2.97 9.75
C VAL A 109 4.34 -2.73 10.77
N PRO A 110 3.07 -2.47 10.39
CA PRO A 110 1.98 -2.29 11.36
C PRO A 110 1.67 -3.48 12.27
N GLN A 111 2.06 -4.70 11.87
CA GLN A 111 1.91 -5.89 12.71
C GLN A 111 2.85 -5.84 13.91
N TYR A 112 3.96 -5.12 13.82
CA TYR A 112 5.03 -5.11 14.84
C TYR A 112 5.24 -3.74 15.49
N PHE A 113 4.89 -2.68 14.76
CA PHE A 113 5.07 -1.30 15.20
C PHE A 113 3.76 -0.53 15.09
N THR A 114 3.48 0.30 16.10
CA THR A 114 2.37 1.26 16.09
C THR A 114 2.85 2.62 15.58
N TRP A 115 2.01 3.26 14.77
CA TRP A 115 2.21 4.65 14.38
C TRP A 115 1.78 5.59 15.51
N ALA A 116 2.75 6.22 16.18
CA ALA A 116 2.48 7.11 17.31
C ALA A 116 2.00 8.50 16.86
N GLN A 117 1.38 9.24 17.78
CA GLN A 117 0.97 10.63 17.54
C GLN A 117 2.15 11.55 17.20
N THR A 118 3.34 11.22 17.71
CA THR A 118 4.62 11.87 17.40
C THR A 118 5.11 11.62 15.97
N LYS A 119 4.35 10.88 15.15
CA LYS A 119 4.68 10.48 13.77
C LYS A 119 5.98 9.68 13.71
N ILE A 120 6.12 8.70 14.61
CA ILE A 120 7.26 7.78 14.68
C ILE A 120 6.72 6.37 14.88
N TRP A 121 7.39 5.38 14.30
CA TRP A 121 7.12 3.97 14.57
C TRP A 121 7.66 3.56 15.95
N MET A 122 6.76 3.05 16.80
CA MET A 122 7.06 2.53 18.13
C MET A 122 6.76 1.03 18.19
N PRO A 123 7.60 0.23 18.86
CA PRO A 123 7.36 -1.21 18.97
C PRO A 123 6.07 -1.48 19.75
N HIS A 124 5.30 -2.48 19.32
CA HIS A 124 4.16 -2.98 20.10
C HIS A 124 4.65 -3.52 21.44
N LYS A 125 3.89 -3.22 22.50
CA LYS A 125 4.14 -3.71 23.86
C LYS A 125 3.19 -4.83 24.28
N GLN A 126 2.26 -5.20 23.42
CA GLN A 126 1.20 -6.18 23.67
C GLN A 126 0.96 -7.03 22.41
N GLY A 127 0.52 -8.26 22.60
CA GLY A 127 0.29 -9.23 21.53
C GLY A 127 1.04 -10.53 21.76
N THR A 128 1.35 -11.25 20.68
CA THR A 128 2.16 -12.48 20.76
C THR A 128 3.65 -12.13 20.75
N PRO A 129 4.44 -12.55 21.75
CA PRO A 129 5.87 -12.25 21.81
C PRO A 129 6.62 -12.91 20.65
N ILE A 130 7.71 -12.28 20.20
CA ILE A 130 8.51 -12.75 19.07
C ILE A 130 9.89 -13.16 19.58
N GLU A 131 10.27 -14.40 19.35
CA GLU A 131 11.57 -14.93 19.77
C GLU A 131 12.75 -14.20 19.10
N ALA A 132 12.57 -13.75 17.87
CA ALA A 132 13.60 -13.06 17.09
C ALA A 132 13.97 -11.67 17.62
N CYS A 133 13.15 -11.03 18.46
CA CYS A 133 13.43 -9.70 19.02
C CYS A 133 12.80 -9.55 20.41
N SER A 134 13.63 -9.58 21.45
CA SER A 134 13.19 -9.40 22.83
C SER A 134 12.47 -8.05 23.01
N GLY A 135 11.31 -8.07 23.68
CA GLY A 135 10.49 -6.88 23.90
C GLY A 135 9.64 -6.43 22.71
N LEU A 136 9.61 -7.19 21.61
CA LEU A 136 8.73 -6.95 20.47
C LEU A 136 7.57 -7.94 20.44
N PHE A 137 6.39 -7.43 20.15
CA PHE A 137 5.16 -8.21 20.08
C PHE A 137 4.51 -8.07 18.70
N LYS A 138 3.90 -9.15 18.23
CA LYS A 138 3.12 -9.17 16.99
C LYS A 138 1.64 -8.97 17.31
N SER A 139 1.02 -8.07 16.57
CA SER A 139 -0.40 -7.74 16.58
C SER A 139 -1.07 -8.21 15.28
N LYS A 140 -2.40 -8.32 15.29
CA LYS A 140 -3.20 -8.69 14.10
C LYS A 140 -3.38 -7.55 13.10
N ILE A 141 -2.87 -6.34 13.41
CA ILE A 141 -3.04 -5.13 12.60
C ILE A 141 -2.49 -5.33 11.19
N LEU A 142 -3.25 -4.92 10.18
CA LEU A 142 -2.86 -5.01 8.78
C LEU A 142 -2.38 -3.66 8.23
N GLY A 143 -1.24 -3.65 7.54
CA GLY A 143 -0.77 -2.49 6.79
C GLY A 143 -1.31 -2.48 5.37
N ARG A 144 -2.14 -1.48 5.05
CA ARG A 144 -2.65 -1.28 3.69
C ARG A 144 -1.86 -0.16 3.00
N VAL A 145 -1.03 -0.55 2.05
CA VAL A 145 -0.31 0.38 1.16
C VAL A 145 -1.32 1.06 0.22
N PHE A 146 -1.30 2.39 0.18
CA PHE A 146 -2.25 3.17 -0.62
C PHE A 146 -2.23 2.75 -2.10
N THR A 147 -3.40 2.77 -2.74
CA THR A 147 -3.53 2.45 -4.17
C THR A 147 -3.00 3.61 -4.99
N VAL A 148 -2.02 3.35 -5.84
CA VAL A 148 -1.45 4.35 -6.76
C VAL A 148 -2.04 4.13 -8.15
N ASN A 149 -2.41 5.21 -8.83
CA ASN A 149 -2.91 5.14 -10.20
C ASN A 149 -1.75 4.75 -11.14
N PRO A 150 -1.91 3.76 -12.03
CA PRO A 150 -0.87 3.36 -12.99
C PRO A 150 -0.33 4.51 -13.86
N ARG A 151 -1.10 5.59 -14.08
CA ARG A 151 -0.62 6.79 -14.77
C ARG A 151 0.50 7.52 -14.05
N GLN A 152 0.62 7.33 -12.73
CA GLN A 152 1.74 7.82 -11.92
C GLN A 152 2.86 6.78 -11.94
N THR A 153 3.50 6.63 -13.09
CA THR A 153 4.46 5.54 -13.41
C THR A 153 5.46 5.26 -12.30
N GLU A 154 6.31 6.23 -11.95
CA GLU A 154 7.37 6.03 -10.94
C GLU A 154 6.81 5.71 -9.54
N CYS A 155 5.69 6.32 -9.15
CA CYS A 155 5.06 6.05 -7.85
C CYS A 155 4.42 4.65 -7.80
N PHE A 156 3.90 4.18 -8.94
CA PHE A 156 3.38 2.82 -9.08
C PHE A 156 4.49 1.78 -8.92
N TYR A 157 5.64 1.97 -9.57
CA TYR A 157 6.80 1.09 -9.41
C TYR A 157 7.40 1.15 -8.00
N LEU A 158 7.46 2.34 -7.38
CA LEU A 158 7.85 2.45 -5.98
C LEU A 158 6.92 1.64 -5.06
N ARG A 159 5.60 1.71 -5.28
CA ARG A 159 4.64 0.89 -4.53
C ARG A 159 4.93 -0.60 -4.71
N LEU A 160 5.23 -1.03 -5.93
CA LEU A 160 5.54 -2.43 -6.23
C LEU A 160 6.80 -2.88 -5.48
N LEU A 161 7.85 -2.05 -5.45
CA LEU A 161 9.05 -2.32 -4.67
C LEU A 161 8.76 -2.40 -3.17
N LEU A 162 7.97 -1.48 -2.61
CA LEU A 162 7.62 -1.48 -1.18
C LEU A 162 6.85 -2.74 -0.72
N VAL A 163 6.21 -3.43 -1.65
CA VAL A 163 5.50 -4.69 -1.39
C VAL A 163 6.42 -5.91 -1.51
N ASN A 164 7.55 -5.81 -2.22
CA ASN A 164 8.42 -6.95 -2.53
C ASN A 164 9.84 -6.85 -1.91
N VAL A 165 10.28 -5.65 -1.54
CA VAL A 165 11.62 -5.40 -0.98
C VAL A 165 11.51 -5.17 0.52
N THR A 166 12.26 -5.96 1.28
CA THR A 166 12.33 -5.85 2.74
C THR A 166 13.34 -4.80 3.18
N GLY A 167 12.99 -4.03 4.20
CA GLY A 167 13.95 -3.21 4.94
C GLY A 167 14.76 -2.13 4.21
N PRO A 168 14.26 -1.48 3.14
CA PRO A 168 15.02 -0.44 2.46
C PRO A 168 15.39 0.71 3.41
N LEU A 169 16.60 1.25 3.26
CA LEU A 169 17.13 2.30 4.12
C LEU A 169 16.83 3.72 3.63
N SER A 170 16.45 3.88 2.35
CA SER A 170 16.12 5.17 1.73
C SER A 170 15.45 4.99 0.36
N PHE A 171 15.03 6.09 -0.26
CA PHE A 171 14.57 6.12 -1.66
C PHE A 171 15.64 5.71 -2.68
N GLN A 172 16.91 5.88 -2.35
CA GLN A 172 18.00 5.39 -3.20
C GLN A 172 18.20 3.89 -2.98
N ASP A 173 18.19 3.46 -1.73
CA ASP A 173 18.45 2.08 -1.34
C ASP A 173 17.38 1.10 -1.86
N ILE A 174 16.10 1.50 -1.88
CA ILE A 174 15.03 0.67 -2.44
C ILE A 174 15.18 0.41 -3.95
N ARG A 175 15.97 1.23 -4.64
CA ARG A 175 16.32 1.04 -6.07
C ARG A 175 17.59 0.21 -6.25
N LYS A 176 18.20 -0.32 -5.19
CA LYS A 176 19.35 -1.21 -5.31
C LYS A 176 18.90 -2.65 -5.45
N VAL A 177 19.41 -3.31 -6.47
CA VAL A 177 19.17 -4.74 -6.71
C VAL A 177 20.52 -5.41 -6.91
N ASN A 178 20.82 -6.44 -6.13
CA ASN A 178 22.11 -7.16 -6.16
C ASN A 178 23.35 -6.25 -6.08
N GLY A 179 23.26 -5.16 -5.30
CA GLY A 179 24.35 -4.19 -5.12
C GLY A 179 24.45 -3.11 -6.22
N GLN A 180 23.71 -3.25 -7.33
CA GLN A 180 23.66 -2.26 -8.40
C GLN A 180 22.58 -1.21 -8.11
N GLN A 181 22.94 0.07 -8.19
CA GLN A 181 22.00 1.19 -8.06
C GLN A 181 21.32 1.48 -9.40
N TYR A 182 19.99 1.51 -9.41
CA TYR A 182 19.20 1.87 -10.60
C TYR A 182 18.71 3.32 -10.55
N LEU A 183 18.55 3.91 -11.74
CA LEU A 183 18.12 5.31 -11.90
C LEU A 183 16.62 5.48 -11.65
N THR A 184 15.79 4.60 -12.19
CA THR A 184 14.32 4.64 -12.02
C THR A 184 13.82 3.51 -11.13
N TYR A 185 12.63 3.67 -10.55
CA TYR A 185 11.99 2.57 -9.83
C TYR A 185 11.53 1.45 -10.79
N LYS A 186 11.21 1.80 -12.04
CA LYS A 186 10.88 0.84 -13.09
C LYS A 186 12.05 -0.12 -13.36
N ASP A 187 13.26 0.42 -13.56
CA ASP A 187 14.44 -0.39 -13.86
C ASP A 187 14.79 -1.33 -12.71
N ALA A 188 14.64 -0.86 -11.47
CA ALA A 188 14.79 -1.71 -10.28
C ALA A 188 13.74 -2.84 -10.25
N CYS A 189 12.48 -2.57 -10.63
CA CYS A 189 11.45 -3.61 -10.73
C CYS A 189 11.77 -4.63 -11.83
N LEU A 190 12.25 -4.18 -13.00
CA LEU A 190 12.71 -5.05 -14.09
C LEU A 190 13.86 -5.95 -13.63
N ALA A 191 14.86 -5.37 -12.96
CA ALA A 191 16.01 -6.11 -12.44
C ALA A 191 15.65 -7.14 -11.36
N LEU A 192 14.60 -6.87 -10.57
CA LEU A 192 14.02 -7.83 -9.61
C LEU A 192 13.13 -8.89 -10.27
N GLY A 193 12.87 -8.81 -11.58
CA GLY A 193 11.97 -9.72 -12.29
C GLY A 193 10.49 -9.54 -11.92
N LEU A 194 10.10 -8.35 -11.44
CA LEU A 194 8.71 -8.04 -11.07
C LEU A 194 7.84 -7.61 -12.27
N LEU A 195 8.49 -7.36 -13.41
CA LEU A 195 7.86 -6.93 -14.66
C LEU A 195 8.28 -7.91 -15.75
N GLU A 196 7.34 -8.24 -16.64
CA GLU A 196 7.67 -8.97 -17.86
C GLU A 196 8.55 -8.07 -18.73
N ASP A 197 9.67 -8.62 -19.21
CA ASP A 197 10.57 -7.91 -20.12
C ASP A 197 10.00 -8.05 -21.53
N ASP A 198 9.56 -6.94 -22.12
CA ASP A 198 9.08 -6.90 -23.50
C ASP A 198 10.17 -7.39 -24.49
N ASN A 199 11.45 -7.39 -24.10
CA ASN A 199 12.55 -7.94 -24.88
C ASN A 199 12.54 -9.47 -25.00
N GLN A 200 11.66 -10.20 -24.29
CA GLN A 200 11.53 -11.65 -24.53
C GLN A 200 11.19 -11.93 -26.00
N TRP A 201 10.40 -11.07 -26.65
CA TRP A 201 10.05 -11.21 -28.05
C TRP A 201 11.23 -10.95 -28.99
N ASP A 202 12.03 -9.90 -28.72
CA ASP A 202 13.22 -9.58 -29.49
C ASP A 202 14.33 -10.63 -29.31
N CYS A 203 14.51 -11.15 -28.09
CA CYS A 203 15.40 -12.28 -27.81
C CYS A 203 14.93 -13.57 -28.50
N MET A 204 13.62 -13.88 -28.48
CA MET A 204 13.05 -15.02 -29.20
C MET A 204 13.20 -14.87 -30.73
N LEU A 205 13.00 -13.69 -31.29
CA LEU A 205 13.18 -13.41 -32.72
C LEU A 205 14.67 -13.49 -33.12
N THR A 206 15.57 -13.00 -32.28
CA THR A 206 17.02 -13.07 -32.52
C THR A 206 17.53 -14.52 -32.41
N GLU A 207 17.06 -15.30 -31.43
CA GLU A 207 17.36 -16.73 -31.34
C GLU A 207 16.78 -17.54 -32.51
N ALA A 208 15.55 -17.23 -32.94
CA ALA A 208 14.93 -17.87 -34.10
C ALA A 208 15.70 -17.56 -35.40
N GLY A 209 16.20 -16.32 -35.54
CA GLY A 209 17.09 -15.91 -36.63
C GLY A 209 18.45 -16.62 -36.61
N LEU A 210 19.03 -16.85 -35.43
CA LEU A 210 20.30 -17.57 -35.29
C LEU A 210 20.14 -19.08 -35.58
N ARG A 211 19.03 -19.69 -35.16
CA ARG A 211 18.72 -21.11 -35.44
C ARG A 211 18.45 -21.38 -36.91
N THR A 212 17.78 -20.47 -37.61
CA THR A 212 17.59 -20.59 -39.07
C THR A 212 18.91 -20.49 -39.81
N VAL A 213 19.81 -19.55 -39.45
CA VAL A 213 21.13 -19.42 -40.08
C VAL A 213 22.04 -20.64 -39.81
N GLN A 214 21.95 -21.28 -38.64
CA GLN A 214 22.68 -22.52 -38.33
C GLN A 214 22.13 -23.75 -39.08
N GLN A 215 20.82 -23.84 -39.29
CA GLN A 215 20.22 -24.91 -40.12
C GLN A 215 20.67 -24.82 -41.59
N TYR A 216 20.76 -23.62 -42.16
CA TYR A 216 21.25 -23.46 -43.54
C TYR A 216 22.74 -23.80 -43.67
N LYS A 217 23.59 -23.50 -42.67
CA LYS A 217 25.02 -23.89 -42.72
C LYS A 217 25.26 -25.40 -42.64
N PHE A 218 24.39 -26.18 -42.00
CA PHE A 218 24.53 -27.65 -41.95
C PHE A 218 24.12 -28.33 -43.26
N VAL A 219 23.22 -27.71 -44.04
CA VAL A 219 22.76 -28.27 -45.33
C VAL A 219 23.78 -28.02 -46.46
N TYR A 220 24.57 -26.94 -46.41
CA TYR A 220 25.55 -26.63 -47.46
C TYR A 220 26.94 -27.31 -47.30
N TYR A 221 27.21 -28.01 -46.19
CA TYR A 221 28.48 -28.75 -46.00
C TYR A 221 28.35 -30.28 -46.20
N THR A 222 27.18 -30.78 -46.62
CA THR A 222 26.93 -32.21 -46.90
C THR A 222 26.44 -32.49 -48.32
N LEU A 223 26.88 -31.67 -49.29
CA LEU A 223 26.79 -31.97 -50.73
C LEU A 223 28.15 -31.75 -51.39
#